data_AF-A0A6M1XUH7-F1
#
_entry.id   AF-A0A6M1XUH7-F1
#
_cell.length_a   1.000
_cell.length_b   1.000
_cell.length_c   1.000
_cell.angle_alpha   90.00
_cell.angle_beta   90.00
_cell.angle_gamma   90.00
#
_symmetry.space_group_name_H-M   'P 1'
#
loop_
_entity.id
_entity.type
_entity.pdbx_description
1 polymer ?
#
loop_
_entity_poly.entity_id
_entity_poly.type
_entity_poly.pdbx_seq_one_letter_code
_entity_poly.pdbx_strand_id
1 'polypeptide(L)' 'MTYTHLTTDELVIIESYFKMNQSVAKTAHCLNRSRQTIHKVYPVSYTHL' A
#
# COMPACT_ATOMS: atom_id res chain seq x y z
N MET A 1 9.72 10.00 -7.56
CA MET A 1 9.59 8.83 -6.67
C MET A 1 9.08 7.67 -7.49
N THR A 2 9.90 6.67 -7.73
CA THR A 2 9.51 5.54 -8.57
C THR A 2 9.22 4.37 -7.64
N TYR A 3 7.97 3.90 -7.65
CA TYR A 3 7.61 2.61 -7.07
C TYR A 3 8.15 1.48 -7.95
N THR A 4 9.47 1.49 -8.23
CA THR A 4 10.13 0.71 -9.28
C THR A 4 10.00 -0.80 -9.10
N HIS A 5 9.48 -1.23 -7.94
CA HIS A 5 9.30 -2.62 -7.56
C HIS A 5 7.83 -3.04 -7.49
N LEU A 6 6.87 -2.13 -7.72
CA LEU A 6 5.44 -2.44 -7.75
C LEU A 6 4.93 -2.33 -9.18
N THR A 7 4.11 -3.29 -9.61
CA THR A 7 3.38 -3.20 -10.86
C THR A 7 2.21 -2.23 -10.72
N THR A 8 1.69 -1.74 -11.85
CA THR A 8 0.49 -0.90 -11.87
C THR A 8 -0.71 -1.62 -11.22
N ASP A 9 -0.86 -2.93 -11.45
CA ASP A 9 -1.92 -3.72 -10.82
C ASP A 9 -1.80 -3.74 -9.29
N GLU A 10 -0.59 -3.91 -8.76
CA GLU A 10 -0.36 -3.87 -7.32
C GLU A 10 -0.70 -2.49 -6.75
N LEU A 11 -0.39 -1.40 -7.46
CA LEU A 11 -0.76 -0.05 -7.04
C LEU A 11 -2.29 0.12 -6.97
N VAL A 12 -3.02 -0.35 -7.98
CA VAL A 12 -4.49 -0.30 -8.02
C VAL A 12 -5.11 -1.12 -6.87
N ILE A 13 -4.55 -2.29 -6.56
CA ILE A 13 -4.99 -3.14 -5.43
C ILE A 13 -4.71 -2.45 -4.09
N ILE A 14 -3.53 -1.84 -3.93
CA ILE A 14 -3.15 -1.12 -2.70
C ILE A 14 -4.09 0.07 -2.47
N GLU A 15 -4.40 0.86 -3.50
CA GLU A 15 -5.33 1.99 -3.39
C GLU A 15 -6.76 1.55 -3.03
N SER A 16 -7.24 0.44 -3.61
CA SER A 16 -8.57 -0.08 -3.31
C SER A 16 -8.64 -0.64 -1.88
N TYR A 17 -7.62 -1.37 -1.42
CA TYR A 17 -7.50 -1.79 -0.01
C TYR A 17 -7.43 -0.61 0.95
N PHE A 18 -6.73 0.46 0.58
CA PHE A 18 -6.72 1.69 1.37
C PHE A 18 -8.12 2.32 1.50
N LYS A 19 -8.86 2.44 0.39
CA LYS A 19 -10.25 2.94 0.39
C LYS A 19 -11.19 2.08 1.24
N MET A 20 -10.86 0.81 1.43
CA MET A 20 -11.61 -0.13 2.29
C MET A 20 -11.15 -0.14 3.75
N ASN A 21 -10.29 0.80 4.18
CA ASN A 21 -9.67 0.84 5.51
C ASN A 21 -8.91 -0.46 5.88
N GLN A 22 -8.41 -1.19 4.88
CA GLN A 22 -7.63 -2.38 5.13
C GLN A 22 -6.28 -2.02 5.74
N SER A 23 -5.87 -2.77 6.78
CA SER A 23 -4.60 -2.53 7.44
C SER A 23 -3.42 -2.82 6.52
N VAL A 24 -2.36 -2.00 6.65
CA VAL A 24 -1.10 -2.15 5.90
C VAL A 24 -0.52 -3.56 6.08
N ALA A 25 -0.62 -4.13 7.27
CA ALA A 25 -0.13 -5.49 7.54
C ALA A 25 -0.87 -6.56 6.73
N LYS A 26 -2.20 -6.44 6.62
CA LYS A 26 -3.02 -7.37 5.83
C LYS A 26 -2.73 -7.21 4.34
N THR A 27 -2.65 -5.98 3.84
CA THR A 27 -2.29 -5.69 2.44
C THR A 27 -0.89 -6.21 2.09
N ALA A 28 0.09 -6.02 2.97
CA ALA A 28 1.45 -6.54 2.80
C ALA A 28 1.46 -8.07 2.71
N HIS A 29 0.68 -8.75 3.56
CA HIS A 29 0.54 -10.20 3.52
C HIS A 29 -0.14 -10.69 2.23
N CYS A 30 -1.25 -10.05 1.81
CA CYS A 30 -1.97 -10.41 0.59
C CYS A 30 -1.12 -10.26 -0.68
N LEU A 31 -0.24 -9.25 -0.73
CA LEU A 31 0.62 -8.99 -1.88
C LEU A 31 2.00 -9.65 -1.76
N ASN A 32 2.25 -10.40 -0.69
CA ASN A 32 3.57 -10.97 -0.36
C ASN A 32 4.70 -9.91 -0.43
N ARG A 33 4.42 -8.70 0.07
CA ARG A 33 5.35 -7.56 0.06
C ARG A 33 5.71 -7.14 1.48
N SER A 34 6.81 -6.39 1.59
CA SER A 34 7.16 -5.76 2.87
C SER A 34 6.16 -4.66 3.23
N ARG A 35 5.87 -4.48 4.53
CA ARG A 35 5.04 -3.36 5.02
C ARG A 35 5.60 -2.00 4.61
N GLN A 36 6.92 -1.86 4.51
CA GLN A 36 7.58 -0.63 4.07
C GLN A 36 7.22 -0.29 2.61
N THR A 37 7.11 -1.30 1.75
CA THR A 37 6.70 -1.13 0.35
C THR A 37 5.28 -0.59 0.27
N ILE A 38 4.36 -1.09 1.09
CA ILE A 38 2.97 -0.64 1.14
C ILE A 38 2.87 0.78 1.73
N HIS A 39 3.63 1.08 2.78
CA HIS A 39 3.67 2.42 3.40
C HIS A 39 4.14 3.53 2.46
N LYS A 40 4.97 3.21 1.46
CA LYS A 40 5.39 4.21 0.47
C LYS A 40 4.23 4.63 -0.43
N VAL A 41 3.27 3.73 -0.68
CA VAL A 41 2.12 3.95 -1.57
C VAL A 41 0.94 4.54 -0.80
N TYR A 42 0.72 4.14 0.45
CA TYR A 42 -0.24 4.81 1.32
C TYR A 42 0.21 6.28 1.43
N PRO A 43 -0.56 7.25 0.93
CA PRO A 43 -0.13 8.64 0.94
C PRO A 43 0.19 9.06 2.37
N VAL A 44 1.35 9.70 2.57
CA VAL A 44 1.79 10.34 3.83
C VAL A 44 0.88 11.54 4.13
N SER A 45 -0.39 11.27 4.40
CA SER A 45 -1.39 12.30 4.71
C SER A 45 -2.43 11.84 5.73
N TYR A 46 -2.37 10.59 6.23
CA TYR A 46 -3.29 10.08 7.26
C TYR A 46 -2.59 9.44 8.47
N THR A 47 -1.34 9.82 8.76
CA THR A 47 -0.64 9.40 9.98
C THR A 47 -0.80 10.40 11.15
N HIS A 48 -1.75 11.33 11.06
CA HIS A 48 -2.03 12.34 12.10
C HIS A 48 -3.54 12.56 12.33
N LEU A 49 -4.32 11.48 12.50
CA LEU A 49 -5.62 11.54 13.18
C LEU A 49 -5.73 10.37 14.16
#